data_AF-A0A968WXL9-F1
#
_entry.id   AF-A0A968WXL9-F1
#
_cell.length_a   1.000
_cell.length_b   1.000
_cell.length_c   1.000
_cell.angle_alpha   90.00
_cell.angle_beta   90.00
_cell.angle_gamma   90.00
#
_symmetry.space_group_name_H-M   'P 1'
#
loop_
_entity.id
_entity.type
_entity.pdbx_description
1 polymer ?
#
loop_
_entity_poly.entity_id
_entity_poly.type
_entity_poly.pdbx_seq_one_letter_code
_entity_poly.pdbx_strand_id
1 'polypeptide(L)'
;MGSGESSRFVYQFEGAPRAAEIGSLDFFLTERYVLFAETKKGIYEGRVAHVPYPLSSVNVLQIDELPFAWNHFAATNHPPDHVIGSQGVDVKIGPLKLTHPT
;
A
#
# COMPACT_ATOMS: atom_id res chain seq x y z
N MET A 1 -23.89 -8.45 -4.56
CA MET A 1 -23.30 -8.63 -5.90
C MET A 1 -22.45 -7.40 -6.17
N GLY A 2 -21.16 -7.55 -6.47
CA GLY A 2 -20.33 -6.41 -6.89
C GLY A 2 -20.84 -5.88 -8.23
N SER A 3 -20.99 -4.56 -8.37
CA SER A 3 -21.19 -3.96 -9.69
C SER A 3 -20.00 -4.34 -10.57
N GLY A 4 -20.23 -4.68 -11.84
CA GLY A 4 -19.15 -5.04 -12.78
C GLY A 4 -18.22 -3.87 -13.14
N GLU A 5 -18.22 -2.80 -12.35
CA GLU A 5 -17.37 -1.63 -12.54
C GLU A 5 -15.94 -1.96 -12.12
N SER A 6 -14.99 -1.61 -12.98
CA SER A 6 -13.56 -1.82 -12.73
C SER A 6 -12.88 -0.46 -12.60
N SER A 7 -11.98 -0.35 -11.62
CA SER A 7 -11.14 0.83 -11.43
C SER A 7 -9.79 0.62 -12.14
N ARG A 8 -9.24 1.68 -12.73
CA ARG A 8 -7.99 1.66 -13.50
C ARG A 8 -6.98 2.67 -12.95
N PHE A 9 -5.74 2.21 -12.87
CA PHE A 9 -4.57 2.99 -12.46
C PHE A 9 -3.46 2.75 -13.47
N VAL A 10 -2.86 3.82 -14.02
CA VAL A 10 -1.77 3.74 -14.99
C VAL A 10 -0.66 4.68 -14.54
N TYR A 11 0.54 4.14 -14.37
CA TYR A 11 1.67 4.90 -13.85
C TYR A 11 3.01 4.36 -14.35
N GLN A 12 4.07 5.15 -14.21
CA GLN A 12 5.45 4.79 -14.56
C GLN A 12 6.41 5.25 -13.47
N PHE A 13 7.45 4.46 -13.18
CA PHE A 13 8.52 4.86 -12.26
C PHE A 13 9.48 5.82 -12.94
N GLU A 14 9.90 6.85 -12.20
CA GLU A 14 10.84 7.86 -12.65
C GLU A 14 12.01 8.01 -11.66
N GLY A 15 13.19 8.30 -12.21
CA GLY A 15 14.40 8.51 -11.42
C GLY A 15 15.01 7.22 -10.85
N ALA A 16 16.14 7.39 -10.17
CA ALA A 16 16.81 6.30 -9.47
C ALA A 16 16.09 6.02 -8.13
N PRO A 17 15.92 4.74 -7.73
CA PRO A 17 15.30 4.41 -6.47
C PRO A 17 16.14 4.89 -5.27
N ARG A 18 15.47 5.26 -4.19
CA ARG A 18 16.09 5.67 -2.92
C ARG A 18 15.41 5.03 -1.72
N ALA A 19 16.12 4.92 -0.61
CA ALA A 19 15.48 4.63 0.67
C ALA A 19 14.67 5.85 1.15
N ALA A 20 13.64 5.60 1.95
CA ALA A 20 12.96 6.67 2.68
C ALA A 20 13.87 7.25 3.78
N GLU A 21 13.79 8.55 4.01
CA GLU A 21 14.46 9.20 5.15
C GLU A 21 13.71 8.87 6.45
N ILE A 22 14.41 8.44 7.49
CA ILE A 22 13.80 8.12 8.80
C ILE A 22 13.08 9.36 9.34
N GLY A 23 11.81 9.19 9.71
CA GLY A 23 10.96 10.28 10.21
C GLY A 23 10.24 11.09 9.12
N SER A 24 10.52 10.84 7.85
CA SER A 24 9.75 11.41 6.73
C SER A 24 8.38 10.74 6.57
N LEU A 25 7.49 11.40 5.84
CA LEU A 25 6.18 10.82 5.48
C LEU A 25 6.34 9.54 4.65
N ASP A 26 7.30 9.50 3.72
CA ASP A 26 7.60 8.29 2.94
C ASP A 26 7.90 7.11 3.86
N PHE A 27 8.79 7.32 4.84
CA PHE A 27 9.17 6.27 5.78
C PHE A 27 7.98 5.79 6.59
N PHE A 28 7.15 6.72 7.07
CA PHE A 28 5.92 6.38 7.81
C PHE A 28 4.94 5.55 6.98
N LEU A 29 4.76 5.88 5.69
CA LEU A 29 3.80 5.21 4.82
C LEU A 29 4.31 3.85 4.31
N THR A 30 5.61 3.72 4.01
CA THR A 30 6.15 2.54 3.30
C THR A 30 6.80 1.50 4.21
N GLU A 31 7.47 1.90 5.30
CA GLU A 31 8.25 0.98 6.13
C GLU A 31 7.35 0.26 7.16
N ARG A 32 6.53 -0.68 6.66
CA ARG A 32 5.59 -1.47 7.45
C ARG A 32 6.11 -2.87 7.74
N TYR A 33 6.65 -3.07 8.93
CA TYR A 33 7.21 -4.36 9.37
C TYR A 33 6.21 -5.31 10.05
N VAL A 34 4.91 -5.13 9.79
CA VAL A 34 3.83 -6.02 10.26
C VAL A 34 2.86 -6.31 9.11
N LEU A 35 2.64 -7.60 8.86
CA LEU A 35 1.61 -8.13 7.98
C LEU A 35 0.36 -8.47 8.79
N PHE A 36 -0.80 -8.12 8.27
CA PHE A 36 -2.09 -8.63 8.73
C PHE A 36 -2.70 -9.52 7.66
N ALA A 37 -3.25 -10.67 8.06
CA ALA A 37 -3.91 -11.61 7.16
C ALA A 37 -5.20 -12.12 7.79
N GLU A 38 -6.31 -12.00 7.08
CA GLU A 38 -7.59 -12.56 7.50
C GLU A 38 -7.73 -14.00 7.01
N THR A 39 -8.22 -14.86 7.89
CA THR A 39 -8.61 -16.24 7.56
C THR A 39 -9.99 -16.52 8.15
N LYS A 40 -10.55 -17.69 7.86
CA LYS A 40 -11.80 -18.16 8.51
C LYS A 40 -11.72 -18.22 10.05
N LYS A 41 -10.51 -18.21 10.63
CA LYS A 41 -10.27 -18.27 12.08
C LYS A 41 -10.07 -16.89 12.72
N GLY A 42 -10.16 -15.82 11.93
CA GLY A 42 -9.92 -14.45 12.37
C GLY A 42 -8.68 -13.83 11.71
N ILE A 43 -8.32 -12.65 12.22
CA ILE A 43 -7.19 -11.85 11.74
C ILE A 43 -5.92 -12.32 12.45
N TYR A 44 -4.85 -12.49 11.68
CA TYR A 44 -3.53 -12.84 12.17
C TYR A 44 -2.56 -11.69 11.90
N GLU A 45 -1.62 -11.50 12.80
CA GLU A 45 -0.48 -10.60 12.65
C GLU A 45 0.83 -11.38 12.55
N GLY A 46 1.77 -10.89 11.75
CA GLY A 46 3.11 -11.43 11.64
C GLY A 46 4.14 -10.32 11.43
N ARG A 47 5.32 -10.46 12.02
CA ARG A 47 6.45 -9.59 11.70
C ARG A 47 6.98 -9.94 10.31
N VAL A 48 7.27 -8.92 9.52
CA VAL A 48 7.95 -9.09 8.23
C VAL A 48 9.33 -8.48 8.28
N ALA A 49 10.27 -9.16 7.65
CA ALA A 49 11.63 -8.68 7.46
C ALA A 49 11.88 -8.50 5.97
N HIS A 50 12.28 -7.29 5.61
CA HIS A 50 12.72 -6.92 4.27
C HIS A 50 13.77 -5.80 4.40
N VAL A 51 14.57 -5.62 3.34
CA VAL A 51 15.37 -4.40 3.19
C VAL A 51 14.44 -3.20 2.98
N PRO A 52 14.83 -1.96 3.33
CA PRO A 52 14.01 -0.78 3.05
C PRO A 52 13.55 -0.75 1.59
N TYR A 53 12.32 -0.29 1.35
CA TYR A 53 11.79 -0.28 -0.02
C TYR A 53 12.63 0.67 -0.91
N PRO A 54 13.04 0.23 -2.11
CA PRO A 54 13.63 1.13 -3.11
C PRO A 54 12.51 1.99 -3.69
N LEU A 55 12.34 3.19 -3.15
CA LEU A 55 11.29 4.13 -3.53
C LEU A 55 11.68 4.96 -4.75
N SER A 56 10.77 5.06 -5.72
CA SER A 56 10.89 5.90 -6.91
C SER A 56 9.73 6.89 -6.95
N SER A 57 10.02 8.07 -7.51
CA SER A 57 8.97 8.97 -7.97
C SER A 57 8.11 8.26 -9.02
N VAL A 58 6.85 8.66 -9.10
CA VAL A 58 5.86 8.04 -9.98
C VAL A 58 5.21 9.11 -10.84
N ASN A 59 5.23 8.90 -12.14
CA ASN A 59 4.42 9.66 -13.08
C ASN A 59 3.08 8.95 -13.26
N VAL A 60 2.02 9.59 -12.78
CA VAL A 60 0.65 9.06 -12.82
C VAL A 60 -0.01 9.51 -14.13
N LEU A 61 -0.32 8.54 -14.98
CA LEU A 61 -0.99 8.77 -16.27
C LEU A 61 -2.51 8.65 -16.15
N GLN A 62 -3.00 7.83 -15.22
CA GLN A 62 -4.42 7.69 -14.91
C GLN A 62 -4.60 7.22 -13.47
N ILE A 63 -5.58 7.81 -12.79
CA ILE A 63 -6.07 7.36 -11.48
C ILE A 63 -7.58 7.52 -11.43
N ASP A 64 -8.28 6.45 -11.07
CA ASP A 64 -9.74 6.47 -10.89
C ASP A 64 -10.09 6.63 -9.40
N GLU A 65 -11.14 7.40 -9.11
CA GLU A 65 -11.65 7.60 -7.75
C GLU A 65 -12.78 6.62 -7.36
N LEU A 66 -13.12 5.64 -8.21
CA LEU A 66 -14.17 4.65 -7.92
C LEU A 66 -14.04 3.97 -6.54
N PRO A 67 -12.84 3.63 -6.04
CA PRO A 67 -12.70 3.06 -4.70
C PRO A 67 -13.23 3.95 -3.57
N PHE A 68 -13.23 5.28 -3.72
CA PHE A 68 -13.84 6.18 -2.75
C PHE A 68 -15.36 5.99 -2.71
N ALA A 69 -16.01 6.01 -3.87
CA ALA A 69 -17.45 5.80 -3.99
C ALA A 69 -17.89 4.43 -3.48
N TRP A 70 -17.11 3.36 -3.76
CA TRP A 70 -17.36 2.01 -3.25
C TRP A 70 -17.36 1.92 -1.73
N ASN A 71 -16.67 2.84 -1.06
CA ASN A 71 -16.59 2.92 0.40
C ASN A 71 -17.38 4.12 0.97
N HIS A 72 -18.29 4.69 0.19
CA HIS A 72 -19.15 5.82 0.59
C HIS A 72 -18.39 7.11 0.97
N PHE A 73 -17.19 7.30 0.42
CA PHE A 73 -16.47 8.56 0.51
C PHE A 73 -16.85 9.50 -0.63
N ALA A 74 -16.73 10.81 -0.38
CA ALA A 74 -16.87 11.82 -1.41
C ALA A 74 -15.69 11.75 -2.41
N ALA A 75 -15.94 12.15 -3.65
CA ALA A 75 -14.89 12.38 -4.63
C ALA A 75 -13.92 13.45 -4.11
N THR A 76 -12.63 13.25 -4.34
CA THR A 76 -11.59 14.17 -3.86
C THR A 76 -11.52 15.42 -4.74
N ASN A 77 -11.80 15.27 -6.04
CA ASN A 77 -11.76 16.35 -7.03
C ASN A 77 -10.41 17.10 -7.08
N HIS A 78 -9.33 16.47 -6.61
CA HIS A 78 -7.97 16.99 -6.73
C HIS A 78 -6.97 15.83 -6.91
N PRO A 79 -5.76 16.09 -7.44
CA PRO A 79 -4.74 15.04 -7.53
C PRO A 79 -4.35 14.52 -6.15
N PRO A 80 -3.81 13.28 -6.05
CA PRO A 80 -3.31 12.76 -4.79
C PRO A 80 -2.24 13.68 -4.17
N ASP A 81 -2.34 13.92 -2.86
CA ASP A 81 -1.36 14.73 -2.13
C ASP A 81 0.02 14.06 -2.06
N HIS A 82 0.06 12.74 -2.23
CA HIS A 82 1.29 11.95 -2.18
C HIS A 82 1.22 10.79 -3.17
N VAL A 83 2.30 10.62 -3.96
CA VAL A 83 2.48 9.47 -4.84
C VAL A 83 3.92 9.01 -4.75
N ILE A 84 4.11 7.75 -4.39
CA ILE A 84 5.41 7.07 -4.40
C ILE A 84 5.21 5.62 -4.83
N GLY A 85 6.25 5.01 -5.38
CA GLY A 85 6.20 3.63 -5.81
C GLY A 85 7.47 2.88 -5.49
N SER A 86 7.40 1.55 -5.52
CA SER A 86 8.57 0.68 -5.38
C SER A 86 8.42 -0.51 -6.31
N GLN A 87 9.53 -1.01 -6.85
CA GLN A 87 9.55 -2.27 -7.62
C GLN A 87 9.33 -3.50 -6.74
N GLY A 88 9.27 -3.33 -5.42
CA GLY A 88 9.10 -4.40 -4.45
C GLY A 88 10.43 -4.95 -3.95
N VAL A 89 10.35 -5.81 -2.95
CA VAL A 89 11.47 -6.47 -2.29
C VAL A 89 11.08 -7.90 -1.92
N ASP A 90 12.06 -8.77 -1.74
CA ASP A 90 11.82 -10.08 -1.15
C ASP A 90 11.43 -9.93 0.33
N VAL A 91 10.27 -10.46 0.69
CA VAL A 91 9.73 -10.36 2.04
C VAL A 91 9.81 -11.72 2.74
N LYS A 92 10.40 -11.73 3.94
CA LYS A 92 10.36 -12.89 4.84
C LYS A 92 9.29 -12.68 5.89
N ILE A 93 8.33 -13.60 5.95
CA ILE A 93 7.21 -13.56 6.90
C ILE A 93 7.55 -14.47 8.08
N GLY A 94 7.52 -13.91 9.29
CA GLY A 94 7.67 -14.67 10.53
C GLY A 94 6.40 -15.43 10.92
N PRO A 95 6.38 -16.11 12.08
CA PRO A 95 5.20 -16.80 12.56
C PRO A 95 3.99 -15.86 12.70
N LEU A 96 2.84 -16.31 12.21
CA LEU A 96 1.57 -15.60 12.32
C LEU A 96 0.89 -15.92 13.66
N LYS A 97 0.36 -14.90 14.33
CA LYS A 97 -0.35 -14.99 15.61
C LYS A 97 -1.74 -14.41 15.46
N LEU A 98 -2.76 -15.03 16.04
CA LEU A 98 -4.12 -14.49 16.01
C LEU A 98 -4.13 -13.15 16.77
N THR A 99 -4.58 -12.08 16.13
CA THR A 99 -4.86 -10.81 16.79
C THR A 99 -6.12 -11.00 17.62
N HIS A 100 -6.06 -10.77 18.94
CA HIS A 100 -7.15 -10.84 19.94
C HIS A 100 -8.33 -11.78 19.58
N PRO A 101 -8.50 -12.93 20.25
CA PRO A 101 -9.68 -13.75 20.02
C PRO A 101 -10.95 -12.94 20.33
N THR A 102 -11.81 -12.80 19.32
CA THR A 102 -13.18 -12.29 19.46
C THR A 102 -13.99 -13.15 20.40
#